data_AF-A0AA41XZD8-F1
#
_entry.id   AF-A0AA41XZD8-F1
#
_cell.length_a   1.000
_cell.length_b   1.000
_cell.length_c   1.000
_cell.angle_alpha   90.00
_cell.angle_beta   90.00
_cell.angle_gamma   90.00
#
_symmetry.space_group_name_H-M   'P 1'
#
loop_
_entity.id
_entity.type
_entity.pdbx_description
1 polymer ?
#
loop_
_entity_poly.entity_id
_entity_poly.type
_entity_poly.pdbx_seq_one_letter_code
_entity_poly.pdbx_strand_id
1 'polypeptide(L)' 'MKAGYVSRRHADRNDMTRYYSRSPSLHLKGHWLEAAGFGTDTPVVITVEQGQLLIRIVAE' A
#
# COMPACT_ATOMS: atom_id res chain seq x y z
N MET A 1 4.46 1.85 -14.33
CA MET A 1 3.71 1.46 -13.11
C MET A 1 2.22 1.70 -13.34
N LYS A 2 1.33 0.85 -12.83
CA LYS A 2 -0.13 1.04 -12.93
C LYS A 2 -0.75 0.83 -11.55
N ALA A 3 -1.82 1.55 -11.25
CA ALA A 3 -2.61 1.29 -10.05
C ALA A 3 -3.28 -0.09 -10.19
N GLY A 4 -3.09 -0.92 -9.18
CA GLY A 4 -3.81 -2.17 -8.99
C GLY A 4 -4.99 -1.99 -8.05
N TYR A 5 -5.60 -3.11 -7.68
CA TYR A 5 -6.60 -3.16 -6.63
C TYR A 5 -6.28 -4.31 -5.68
N VAL A 6 -6.43 -4.08 -4.39
CA VAL A 6 -6.43 -5.13 -3.37
C VAL A 6 -7.88 -5.41 -3.01
N SER A 7 -8.24 -6.69 -3.02
CA SER A 7 -9.54 -7.17 -2.55
C SER A 7 -9.40 -7.67 -1.12
N ARG A 8 -10.26 -7.17 -0.22
CA ARG A 8 -10.36 -7.65 1.16
C ARG A 8 -11.67 -8.39 1.33
N ARG A 9 -11.59 -9.65 1.77
CA ARG A 9 -12.76 -10.47 2.10
C ARG A 9 -13.32 -10.04 3.45
N HIS A 10 -14.64 -9.84 3.51
CA HIS A 10 -15.36 -9.63 4.75
C HIS A 10 -16.25 -10.85 5.00
N ALA A 11 -15.92 -11.60 6.05
CA ALA A 11 -16.65 -12.79 6.48
C ALA A 11 -17.39 -12.52 7.80
N ASP A 12 -18.46 -13.27 8.05
CA ASP A 12 -19.15 -13.22 9.33
C ASP A 12 -18.46 -14.07 10.40
N ARG A 13 -19.07 -14.14 11.59
CA ARG A 13 -18.57 -14.95 12.72
C ARG A 13 -18.53 -16.46 12.45
N ASN A 14 -19.22 -16.93 11.41
CA ASN A 14 -19.25 -18.32 10.97
C ASN A 14 -18.32 -18.55 9.76
N ASP A 15 -17.43 -17.60 9.46
CA ASP A 15 -16.55 -17.56 8.28
C ASP A 15 -17.29 -17.62 6.93
N MET A 16 -18.56 -17.20 6.89
CA MET A 16 -19.31 -17.08 5.64
C MET A 16 -19.00 -15.73 4.97
N THR A 17 -18.59 -15.78 3.69
CA THR A 17 -18.28 -14.56 2.92
C THR A 17 -19.54 -13.71 2.74
N ARG A 18 -19.53 -12.46 3.20
CA ARG A 18 -20.60 -11.50 2.93
C ARG A 18 -20.34 -10.71 1.65
N TYR A 19 -19.13 -10.17 1.52
CA TYR A 19 -18.72 -9.40 0.34
C TYR A 19 -17.20 -9.22 0.29
N TYR A 20 -16.73 -8.64 -0.81
CA TYR A 20 -15.36 -8.18 -0.99
C TYR A 20 -15.34 -6.66 -1.14
N SER A 21 -14.49 -5.97 -0.39
CA SER A 21 -14.18 -4.56 -0.64
C SER A 21 -12.95 -4.47 -1.53
N ARG A 22 -12.91 -3.47 -2.43
CA ARG A 22 -11.76 -3.19 -3.30
C ARG A 22 -11.18 -1.83 -2.97
N SER A 23 -9.87 -1.76 -2.81
CA SER A 23 -9.14 -0.51 -2.60
C SER A 23 -8.04 -0.39 -3.65
N PRO A 24 -7.82 0.80 -4.23
CA PRO A 24 -6.71 1.01 -5.15
C PRO A 24 -5.38 0.78 -4.42
N SER A 25 -4.40 0.22 -5.13
CA SER A 25 -3.07 -0.05 -4.59
C SER A 25 -1.98 0.29 -5.58
N LEU A 26 -0.78 0.55 -5.07
CA LEU A 26 0.42 0.76 -5.87
C LEU A 26 1.47 -0.25 -5.45
N HIS A 27 1.98 -1.02 -6.41
CA HIS A 27 3.02 -2.01 -6.14
C HIS A 27 4.37 -1.43 -6.61
N LEU A 28 5.18 -0.99 -5.65
CA LEU A 28 6.57 -0.59 -5.89
C LEU A 28 7.42 -1.88 -5.92
N LYS A 29 8.23 -2.06 -6.97
CA LYS A 29 9.08 -3.24 -7.14
C LYS A 29 10.50 -2.82 -7.49
N GLY A 30 11.47 -3.54 -6.92
CA GLY A 30 12.87 -3.45 -7.30
C GLY A 30 13.80 -3.40 -6.10
N HIS A 31 15.02 -3.93 -6.28
CA HIS A 31 16.08 -3.94 -5.27
C HIS A 31 16.52 -2.53 -4.84
N TRP A 32 16.22 -1.51 -5.65
CA TRP A 32 16.51 -0.11 -5.35
C TRP A 32 15.73 0.42 -4.13
N LEU A 33 14.62 -0.21 -3.73
CA LEU A 33 13.84 0.21 -2.55
C LEU A 33 14.67 0.12 -1.27
N GLU A 34 15.40 -0.99 -1.06
CA GLU A 34 16.28 -1.15 0.09
C GLU A 34 17.43 -0.14 0.06
N ALA A 35 18.04 0.07 -1.12
CA ALA A 35 19.10 1.07 -1.29
C ALA A 35 18.61 2.51 -1.04
N ALA A 36 17.32 2.77 -1.24
CA ALA A 36 16.66 4.03 -0.93
C ALA A 36 16.12 4.10 0.52
N GLY A 37 16.37 3.09 1.35
CA GLY A 37 15.96 3.03 2.75
C GLY A 37 14.54 2.55 3.00
N PHE A 38 13.81 2.08 1.98
CA PHE A 38 12.47 1.49 2.11
C PHE A 38 12.56 -0.02 2.38
N GLY A 39 12.97 -0.38 3.59
CA GLY A 39 12.99 -1.77 4.05
C GLY A 39 11.60 -2.29 4.44
N THR A 40 11.57 -3.54 4.91
CA THR A 40 10.37 -4.11 5.53
C THR A 40 10.07 -3.37 6.84
N ASP A 41 8.79 -3.16 7.14
CA ASP A 41 8.30 -2.44 8.34
C ASP A 41 8.86 -1.01 8.53
N THR A 42 9.42 -0.42 7.48
CA THR A 42 9.88 0.97 7.53
C THR A 42 8.68 1.93 7.52
N PRO A 43 8.53 2.81 8.53
CA PRO A 43 7.45 3.78 8.55
C PRO A 43 7.62 4.81 7.44
N VAL A 44 6.54 5.11 6.73
CA VAL A 44 6.53 6.09 5.63
C VAL A 44 5.41 7.10 5.81
N VAL A 45 5.66 8.33 5.36
CA VAL A 45 4.64 9.37 5.17
C VAL A 45 4.29 9.42 3.69
N ILE A 46 2.99 9.48 3.41
CA ILE A 46 2.47 9.70 2.06
C ILE A 46 1.82 11.07 2.04
N THR A 47 2.34 11.98 1.22
CA THR A 47 1.71 13.28 0.94
C THR A 47 1.14 13.29 -0.47
N VAL A 48 -0.04 13.89 -0.60
CA VAL A 48 -0.71 14.09 -1.90
C VAL A 48 -0.50 15.54 -2.31
N GLU A 49 0.18 15.73 -3.43
CA GLU A 49 0.35 17.03 -4.08
C GLU A 49 -0.41 17.03 -5.41
N GLN A 50 -0.46 18.16 -6.12
CA GLN A 50 -1.26 18.33 -7.33
C GLN A 50 -0.84 17.34 -8.44
N GLY A 51 -1.52 16.19 -8.49
CA GLY A 51 -1.24 15.10 -9.43
C GLY A 51 -0.09 14.16 -9.03
N GLN A 52 0.42 14.25 -7.79
CA GLN A 52 1.59 13.50 -7.34
C GLN A 52 1.38 12.85 -5.97
N LEU A 53 1.97 11.67 -5.79
CA LEU A 53 2.11 11.01 -4.49
C LEU A 53 3.58 11.02 -4.10
N LEU A 54 3.92 11.71 -3.01
CA LEU A 54 5.26 11.68 -2.46
C LEU A 54 5.28 10.70 -1.29
N ILE A 55 6.18 9.72 -1.37
CA ILE A 55 6.40 8.71 -0.34
C ILE A 55 7.78 8.98 0.24
N ARG A 56 7.83 9.25 1.54
CA ARG A 56 9.08 9.54 2.25
C ARG A 56 9.17 8.64 3.47
N ILE A 57 10.36 8.17 3.81
CA ILE A 57 10.60 7.52 5.10
C ILE A 57 10.39 8.54 6.22
N VAL A 58 9.80 8.10 7.33
CA VAL A 58 9.76 8.90 8.55
C VAL A 58 11.17 8.87 9.14
N ALA A 59 11.87 10.00 9.12
CA ALA A 59 13.07 10.16 9.94
C ALA A 59 12.61 10.42 11.38
N GLU A 60 13.11 9.62 12.33
CA GLU A 60 12.98 9.90 13.76
C GLU A 60 13.80 11.13 14.16
#